data_AF-A0A3G2E8S6-F1
#
_entry.id   AF-A0A3G2E8S6-F1
#
_cell.length_a   1.000
_cell.length_b   1.000
_cell.length_c   1.000
_cell.angle_alpha   90.00
_cell.angle_beta   90.00
_cell.angle_gamma   90.00
#
_symmetry.space_group_name_H-M   'P 1'
#
loop_
_entity.id
_entity.type
_entity.pdbx_description
1 polymer ?
#
loop_
_entity_poly.entity_id
_entity_poly.type
_entity_poly.pdbx_seq_one_letter_code
_entity_poly.pdbx_strand_id
1 'polypeptide(L)'
;MRVVKIWDADIYRDGGSYGFCFDADDGHWYELFMQTTAFDDDKSATHRPPVIYFEGCNSGHVVQNLSWDEAKVFIKHLSYNNHRFSELALIVANEGRELTG
;
A
#
# COMPACT_ATOMS: atom_id res chain seq x y z
N MET A 1 13.92 6.05 -5.06
CA MET A 1 12.69 6.20 -5.84
C MET A 1 11.80 7.21 -5.14
N ARG A 2 11.40 8.30 -5.83
CA ARG A 2 10.49 9.31 -5.29
C ARG A 2 9.21 9.34 -6.11
N VAL A 3 8.06 9.36 -5.44
CA VAL A 3 6.75 9.48 -6.08
C VAL A 3 6.59 10.86 -6.71
N VAL A 4 6.26 10.90 -8.00
CA VAL A 4 5.98 12.12 -8.76
C VAL A 4 4.47 12.36 -8.85
N LYS A 5 3.70 11.31 -9.13
CA LYS A 5 2.26 11.40 -9.33
C LYS A 5 1.58 10.09 -8.98
N ILE A 6 0.57 10.15 -8.11
CA ILE A 6 -0.38 9.04 -7.90
C ILE A 6 -1.53 9.23 -8.90
N TRP A 7 -1.91 8.16 -9.59
CA TRP A 7 -2.99 8.22 -10.57
C TRP A 7 -4.21 7.38 -10.20
N ASP A 8 -4.06 6.39 -9.31
CA ASP A 8 -5.18 5.63 -8.78
C ASP A 8 -4.86 5.06 -7.39
N ALA A 9 -5.91 4.84 -6.59
CA ALA A 9 -5.86 4.16 -5.31
C ALA A 9 -7.20 3.44 -5.08
N ASP A 10 -7.15 2.13 -4.80
CA ASP A 10 -8.37 1.32 -4.66
C ASP A 10 -8.20 0.15 -3.68
N ILE A 11 -9.33 -0.51 -3.39
CA ILE A 11 -9.44 -1.79 -2.69
C ILE A 11 -9.60 -2.92 -3.72
N TYR A 12 -8.85 -3.99 -3.53
CA TYR A 12 -8.74 -5.08 -4.48
C TYR A 12 -9.84 -6.11 -4.22
N ARG A 13 -10.22 -6.81 -5.30
CA ARG A 13 -11.31 -7.79 -5.28
C ARG A 13 -10.97 -9.09 -4.54
N ASP A 14 -9.75 -9.19 -4.03
CA ASP A 14 -9.27 -10.33 -3.25
C ASP A 14 -9.84 -10.37 -1.84
N GLY A 15 -10.72 -9.42 -1.48
CA GLY A 15 -11.44 -9.41 -0.21
C GLY A 15 -10.95 -8.34 0.76
N GLY A 16 -10.01 -7.48 0.34
CA GLY A 16 -9.71 -6.28 1.11
C GLY A 16 -8.30 -5.74 1.01
N SER A 17 -7.43 -6.26 0.12
CA SER A 17 -6.12 -5.63 -0.05
C SER A 17 -6.27 -4.22 -0.59
N TYR A 18 -5.34 -3.34 -0.25
CA TYR A 18 -5.31 -1.97 -0.75
C TYR A 18 -4.07 -1.74 -1.59
N GLY A 19 -4.14 -0.74 -2.46
CA GLY A 19 -2.97 -0.32 -3.21
C GLY A 19 -3.20 1.00 -3.91
N PHE A 20 -2.10 1.57 -4.40
CA PHE A 20 -2.14 2.72 -5.27
C PHE A 20 -0.99 2.67 -6.26
N CYS A 21 -1.25 3.21 -7.44
CA CYS A 21 -0.29 3.23 -8.53
C CYS A 21 0.26 4.64 -8.73
N PHE A 22 1.56 4.71 -9.03
CA PHE A 22 2.25 5.99 -9.13
C PHE A 22 3.40 5.98 -10.13
N ASP A 23 3.65 7.14 -10.72
CA ASP A 23 4.86 7.42 -11.49
C ASP A 23 5.97 7.88 -10.54
N ALA A 24 7.20 7.42 -10.78
CA ALA A 24 8.38 7.85 -10.04
C ALA A 24 9.33 8.72 -10.88
N ASP A 25 10.33 9.30 -10.22
CA ASP A 25 11.29 10.21 -10.83
C ASP A 25 12.33 9.54 -11.75
N ASP A 26 12.36 8.22 -11.79
CA ASP A 26 13.14 7.42 -12.74
C ASP A 26 12.41 7.17 -14.08
N GLY A 27 11.19 7.68 -14.24
CA GLY A 27 10.39 7.54 -15.45
C GLY A 27 9.61 6.22 -15.55
N HIS A 28 9.60 5.40 -14.50
CA HIS A 28 8.81 4.19 -14.41
C HIS A 28 7.58 4.38 -13.52
N TRP A 29 6.62 3.46 -13.68
CA TRP A 29 5.45 3.39 -12.81
C TRP A 29 5.51 2.15 -11.94
N TYR A 30 4.96 2.28 -10.74
CA TYR A 30 5.00 1.29 -9.68
C TYR A 30 3.64 1.19 -9.00
N GLU A 31 3.46 0.11 -8.26
CA GLU A 31 2.31 -0.11 -7.38
C GLU A 31 2.81 -0.35 -5.97
N LEU A 32 2.27 0.39 -5.01
CA LEU A 32 2.33 -0.02 -3.61
C LEU A 32 1.10 -0.88 -3.33
N PHE A 33 1.33 -2.10 -2.89
CA PHE A 33 0.30 -3.09 -2.60
C PHE A 33 0.39 -3.54 -1.15
N MET A 34 -0.74 -3.56 -0.46
CA MET A 34 -0.87 -3.92 0.94
C MET A 34 -1.89 -5.05 1.07
N GLN A 35 -1.38 -6.25 1.30
CA GLN A 35 -2.17 -7.47 1.27
C GLN A 35 -3.03 -7.61 2.52
N THR A 36 -4.30 -7.98 2.35
CA THR A 36 -5.18 -8.38 3.47
C THR A 36 -4.78 -9.74 4.05
N THR A 37 -4.97 -9.91 5.35
CA THR A 37 -4.81 -11.17 6.09
C THR A 37 -6.15 -11.83 6.41
N ALA A 38 -7.26 -11.35 5.85
CA ALA A 38 -8.61 -11.83 6.18
C ALA A 38 -8.81 -13.35 5.99
N PHE A 39 -7.99 -13.97 5.15
CA PHE A 39 -8.01 -15.41 4.84
C PHE A 39 -6.85 -16.19 5.48
N ASP A 40 -6.02 -15.52 6.27
CA ASP A 40 -4.95 -16.16 7.02
C ASP A 40 -5.47 -16.71 8.36
N ASP A 41 -4.82 -17.75 8.87
CA ASP A 41 -5.13 -18.31 10.20
C ASP A 41 -4.76 -17.34 11.33
N ASP A 42 -3.74 -16.50 11.10
CA ASP A 42 -3.28 -15.48 12.03
C ASP A 42 -4.03 -14.16 11.81
N LYS A 43 -4.90 -13.83 12.78
CA LYS A 43 -5.72 -12.61 12.79
C LYS A 43 -5.14 -11.50 13.66
N SER A 44 -3.85 -11.54 13.98
CA SER A 44 -3.18 -10.50 14.79
C SER A 44 -3.12 -9.14 14.10
N ALA A 45 -3.24 -9.12 12.77
CA ALA A 45 -3.38 -7.92 11.95
C ALA A 45 -4.45 -8.15 10.88
N THR A 46 -4.96 -7.07 10.31
CA THR A 46 -5.88 -7.02 9.16
C THR A 46 -5.16 -6.97 7.82
N HIS A 47 -3.91 -6.50 7.82
CA HIS A 47 -3.08 -6.33 6.63
C HIS A 47 -1.61 -6.63 6.94
N ARG A 48 -0.86 -6.99 5.89
CA ARG A 48 0.60 -7.14 5.92
C ARG A 48 1.28 -5.82 5.59
N PRO A 49 2.55 -5.63 6.00
CA PRO A 49 3.34 -4.49 5.54
C PRO A 49 3.35 -4.39 4.00
N PRO A 50 3.34 -3.17 3.43
CA PRO A 50 3.23 -3.02 1.99
C PRO A 50 4.47 -3.47 1.20
N VAL A 51 4.24 -3.85 -0.04
CA VAL A 51 5.27 -4.20 -1.02
C VAL A 51 5.12 -3.29 -2.23
N ILE A 52 6.25 -2.82 -2.78
CA ILE A 52 6.30 -2.04 -4.00
C ILE A 52 6.69 -2.95 -5.17
N TYR A 53 5.88 -2.92 -6.22
CA TYR A 53 6.08 -3.69 -7.44
C TYR A 53 6.38 -2.78 -8.64
N PHE A 54 7.26 -3.24 -9.54
CA PHE A 54 7.44 -2.66 -10.86
C PHE A 54 6.29 -3.09 -11.76
N GLU A 55 5.63 -2.16 -12.44
CA GLU A 55 4.49 -2.45 -13.32
C GLU A 55 3.31 -3.19 -12.65
N GLY A 56 3.21 -3.14 -11.33
CA GLY A 56 2.09 -3.68 -10.57
C GLY A 56 2.31 -5.06 -9.96
N CYS A 57 1.47 -5.42 -8.97
CA CYS A 57 1.58 -6.68 -8.22
C CYS A 57 1.48 -7.93 -9.11
N ASN A 58 0.71 -7.85 -10.19
CA ASN A 58 0.55 -8.94 -11.16
C ASN A 58 1.83 -9.25 -11.95
N SER A 59 2.81 -8.33 -11.98
CA SER A 59 4.11 -8.59 -12.62
C SER A 59 4.95 -9.59 -11.82
N GLY A 60 4.70 -9.69 -10.50
CA GLY A 60 5.54 -10.43 -9.56
C GLY A 60 6.91 -9.79 -9.32
N HIS A 61 7.22 -8.65 -9.96
CA HIS A 61 8.50 -7.99 -9.85
C HIS A 61 8.54 -7.06 -8.64
N VAL A 62 8.89 -7.63 -7.48
CA VAL A 62 9.09 -6.88 -6.24
C VAL A 62 10.33 -5.99 -6.35
N VAL A 63 10.13 -4.70 -6.11
CA VAL A 63 11.19 -3.68 -6.06
C VAL A 63 11.60 -3.44 -4.61
N GLN A 64 10.64 -3.41 -3.70
CA GLN A 64 10.91 -3.16 -2.28
C GLN A 64 9.85 -3.79 -1.38
N ASN A 65 10.29 -4.43 -0.30
CA ASN A 65 9.43 -4.82 0.81
C ASN A 65 9.57 -3.75 1.90
N LEU A 66 8.46 -3.15 2.33
CA LEU A 66 8.49 -2.12 3.37
C LEU A 66 8.14 -2.76 4.72
N SER A 67 8.88 -2.41 5.76
CA SER A 67 8.38 -2.48 7.13
C SER A 67 7.29 -1.42 7.34
N TRP A 68 6.51 -1.55 8.42
CA TRP A 68 5.51 -0.53 8.76
C TRP A 68 6.11 0.86 8.98
N ASP A 69 7.28 0.95 9.59
CA ASP A 69 7.93 2.24 9.83
C ASP A 69 8.42 2.87 8.51
N GLU A 70 8.96 2.08 7.59
CA GLU A 70 9.30 2.56 6.25
C GLU A 70 8.05 2.99 5.47
N ALA A 71 6.94 2.25 5.58
CA ALA A 71 5.68 2.60 4.95
C ALA A 71 5.10 3.92 5.49
N LYS A 72 5.17 4.15 6.82
CA LYS A 72 4.76 5.42 7.42
C LYS A 72 5.58 6.59 6.88
N VAL A 73 6.91 6.43 6.79
CA VAL A 73 7.80 7.46 6.22
C VAL A 73 7.47 7.69 4.74
N PHE A 74 7.26 6.62 3.98
CA PHE A 74 6.94 6.68 2.56
C PHE A 74 5.63 7.47 2.32
N ILE A 75 4.56 7.12 3.03
CA ILE A 75 3.23 7.73 2.85
C ILE A 75 3.16 9.16 3.40
N LYS A 76 3.89 9.49 4.47
CA LYS A 76 3.86 10.82 5.11
C LYS A 76 4.13 11.97 4.14
N HIS A 77 4.89 11.72 3.07
CA HIS A 77 5.26 12.71 2.07
C HIS A 77 4.32 12.76 0.86
N LEU A 78 3.28 11.93 0.85
CA LEU A 78 2.33 11.81 -0.24
C LEU A 78 1.03 12.52 0.11
N SER A 79 0.41 13.12 -0.89
CA SER A 79 -0.93 13.69 -0.78
C SER A 79 -1.70 13.32 -2.04
N TYR A 80 -2.85 12.68 -1.84
CA TYR A 80 -3.73 12.28 -2.93
C TYR A 80 -5.17 12.32 -2.43
N ASN A 81 -6.00 13.15 -3.08
CA ASN A 81 -7.39 13.36 -2.67
C ASN A 81 -8.28 12.20 -3.15
N ASN A 82 -8.16 11.06 -2.47
CA ASN A 82 -8.92 9.85 -2.71
C ASN A 82 -9.24 9.18 -1.37
N HIS A 83 -10.48 8.70 -1.23
CA HIS A 83 -10.96 8.08 0.01
C HIS A 83 -10.19 6.79 0.33
N ARG A 84 -9.93 5.94 -0.66
CA ARG A 84 -9.17 4.68 -0.51
C ARG A 84 -7.72 4.93 -0.15
N PHE A 85 -7.12 5.98 -0.70
CA PHE A 85 -5.78 6.39 -0.27
C PHE A 85 -5.75 6.81 1.20
N SER A 86 -6.77 7.55 1.66
CA SER A 86 -6.88 7.93 3.07
C SER A 86 -7.05 6.72 3.99
N GLU A 87 -7.86 5.73 3.59
CA GLU A 87 -8.02 4.46 4.33
C GLU A 87 -6.71 3.67 4.40
N LEU A 88 -6.01 3.51 3.27
CA LEU A 88 -4.70 2.86 3.23
C LEU A 88 -3.70 3.55 4.17
N ALA A 89 -3.64 4.89 4.13
CA ALA A 89 -2.76 5.67 5.01
C ALA A 89 -3.08 5.45 6.50
N LEU A 90 -4.36 5.33 6.85
CA LEU A 90 -4.79 5.00 8.23
C LEU A 90 -4.37 3.58 8.63
N ILE A 91 -4.50 2.60 7.74
CA ILE A 91 -4.06 1.22 8.02
C ILE A 91 -2.54 1.19 8.26
N VAL A 92 -1.76 1.90 7.43
CA VAL A 92 -0.30 1.99 7.61
C VAL A 92 0.07 2.69 8.91
N ALA A 93 -0.63 3.78 9.27
CA ALA A 93 -0.41 4.47 10.54
C ALA A 93 -0.64 3.57 11.76
N ASN A 94 -1.57 2.61 11.64
CA ASN A 94 -1.92 1.64 12.69
C ASN A 94 -1.24 0.28 12.51
N GLU A 95 -0.27 0.18 11.60
CA GLU A 95 0.52 -1.04 11.38
C GLU A 95 -0.34 -2.26 11.05
N GLY A 96 -1.41 -2.06 10.27
CA GLY A 96 -2.32 -3.13 9.88
C GLY A 96 -3.24 -3.62 11.00
N ARG A 97 -3.24 -3.02 12.20
CA ARG A 97 -4.11 -3.46 13.31
C ARG A 97 -5.55 -2.97 13.11
N GLU A 98 -6.50 -3.65 13.74
CA GLU A 98 -7.89 -3.19 13.76
C GLU A 98 -7.99 -1.78 14.37
N LEU A 99 -8.75 -0.92 13.69
CA LEU A 99 -9.12 0.38 14.22
C LEU A 99 -10.27 0.16 15.21
N THR A 100 -9.95 -0.07 16.49
CA THR A 100 -10.97 -0.10 17.54
C THR A 100 -11.50 1.33 17.73
N GLY A 101 -12.76 1.55 17.37
CA GLY A 101 -13.51 2.76 17.66
C GLY A 101 -13.94 2.85 19.12
#